data_AF-A0A0S8BLS9-F1
#
_entry.id   AF-A0A0S8BLS9-F1
#
_cell.length_a   1.000
_cell.length_b   1.000
_cell.length_c   1.000
_cell.angle_alpha   90.00
_cell.angle_beta   90.00
_cell.angle_gamma   90.00
#
_symmetry.space_group_name_H-M   'P 1'
#
loop_
_entity.id
_entity.type
_entity.pdbx_description
1 polymer ?
#
loop_
_entity_poly.entity_id
_entity_poly.type
_entity_poly.pdbx_seq_one_letter_code
_entity_poly.pdbx_strand_id
1 'polypeptide(L)'
;HGLDLIAQKLVSRLNWSALLTNQKIIDEAAQSTFSFIPFTPVSNFTGQPSMSVPLHWNAEGLPIGVMFTGRPEEEPLMFSLAAQLERARPWAGRRPPVHSGE
;
A
#
# COMPACT_ATOMS: atom_id res chain seq x y z
N HIS A 1 -11.52 34.01 -9.16
CA HIS A 1 -11.57 34.51 -10.55
C HIS A 1 -10.31 35.23 -11.04
N GLY A 2 -9.60 36.07 -10.27
CA GLY A 2 -8.31 36.66 -10.69
C GLY A 2 -7.07 35.98 -10.10
N LEU A 3 -7.15 35.55 -8.83
CA LEU A 3 -6.03 34.93 -8.11
C LEU A 3 -5.72 33.51 -8.60
N ASP A 4 -6.74 32.75 -9.00
CA ASP A 4 -6.58 31.40 -9.54
C ASP A 4 -5.76 31.39 -10.84
N LEU A 5 -5.96 32.40 -11.70
CA LEU A 5 -5.23 32.56 -12.96
C LEU A 5 -3.76 32.93 -12.73
N ILE A 6 -3.46 33.71 -11.68
CA ILE A 6 -2.09 34.06 -11.30
C ILE A 6 -1.40 32.83 -10.70
N ALA A 7 -2.09 32.09 -9.82
CA ALA A 7 -1.58 30.84 -9.25
C ALA A 7 -1.33 29.78 -10.35
N GLN A 8 -2.25 29.60 -11.28
CA GLN A 8 -2.09 28.68 -12.43
C GLN A 8 -0.94 29.10 -13.36
N LYS A 9 -0.73 30.41 -13.60
CA LYS A 9 0.43 30.91 -14.35
C LYS A 9 1.76 30.70 -13.61
N LEU A 10 1.75 30.79 -12.28
CA LEU A 10 2.93 30.54 -11.47
C LEU A 10 3.29 29.05 -11.44
N VAL A 11 2.27 28.19 -11.26
CA VAL A 11 2.41 26.72 -11.26
C VAL A 11 2.83 26.19 -12.63
N SER A 12 2.36 26.78 -13.73
CA SER A 12 2.80 26.39 -15.08
C SER A 12 4.19 26.90 -15.47
N ARG A 13 4.71 27.95 -14.78
CA ARG A 13 6.11 28.40 -14.92
C ARG A 13 7.08 27.63 -14.06
N LEU A 14 6.62 27.04 -12.97
CA LEU A 14 7.35 25.99 -12.28
C LEU A 14 7.36 24.78 -13.22
N ASN A 15 8.54 24.45 -13.74
CA ASN A 15 8.73 23.25 -14.55
C ASN A 15 8.69 22.02 -13.65
N TRP A 16 7.52 21.74 -13.07
CA TRP A 16 7.26 20.58 -12.22
C TRP A 16 7.65 19.30 -12.93
N SER A 17 7.48 19.24 -14.24
CA SER A 17 7.96 18.12 -15.07
C SER A 17 9.46 17.92 -14.93
N ALA A 18 10.29 18.97 -14.99
CA ALA A 18 11.75 18.87 -14.82
C ALA A 18 12.17 18.51 -13.39
N LEU A 19 11.42 18.97 -12.37
CA LEU A 19 11.64 18.55 -10.98
C LEU A 19 11.25 17.08 -10.76
N LEU A 20 10.15 16.62 -11.35
CA LEU A 20 9.66 15.25 -11.27
C LEU A 20 10.44 14.27 -12.16
N THR A 21 11.20 14.76 -13.15
CA THR A 21 12.14 13.95 -13.94
C THR A 21 13.59 14.09 -13.47
N ASN A 22 13.84 14.83 -12.39
CA ASN A 22 15.16 14.87 -11.78
C ASN A 22 15.43 13.55 -11.06
N GLN A 23 16.39 12.78 -11.57
CA GLN A 23 16.74 11.46 -11.05
C GLN A 23 17.01 11.47 -9.55
N LYS A 24 17.69 12.50 -9.03
CA LYS A 24 18.01 12.57 -7.60
C LYS A 24 16.76 12.72 -6.73
N ILE A 25 15.80 13.53 -7.17
CA ILE A 25 14.53 13.72 -6.44
C ILE A 25 13.71 12.42 -6.48
N ILE A 26 13.69 11.74 -7.63
CA ILE A 26 13.02 10.44 -7.78
C ILE A 26 13.65 9.40 -6.85
N ASP A 27 14.98 9.30 -6.83
CA ASP A 27 15.70 8.32 -6.03
C ASP A 27 15.50 8.57 -4.52
N GLU A 28 15.57 9.82 -4.07
CA GLU A 28 15.32 10.18 -2.66
C GLU A 28 13.86 9.87 -2.25
N ALA A 29 12.89 10.20 -3.11
CA ALA A 29 11.49 9.91 -2.86
C ALA A 29 11.21 8.39 -2.85
N ALA A 30 11.78 7.65 -3.80
CA ALA A 30 11.69 6.20 -3.85
C ALA A 30 12.30 5.57 -2.59
N GLN A 31 13.52 5.97 -2.21
CA GLN A 31 14.19 5.45 -1.02
C GLN A 31 13.38 5.72 0.25
N SER A 32 12.89 6.94 0.44
CA SER A 32 12.05 7.29 1.59
C SER A 32 10.77 6.46 1.60
N THR A 33 10.12 6.29 0.44
CA THR A 33 8.88 5.53 0.33
C THR A 33 9.09 4.06 0.65
N PHE A 34 10.06 3.41 0.01
CA PHE A 34 10.34 1.99 0.20
C PHE A 34 10.94 1.68 1.57
N SER A 35 11.56 2.64 2.26
CA SER A 35 11.97 2.47 3.66
C SER A 35 10.80 2.39 4.64
N PHE A 36 9.70 3.10 4.35
CA PHE A 36 8.54 3.20 5.24
C PHE A 36 7.44 2.20 4.87
N ILE A 37 7.14 2.07 3.58
CA ILE A 37 6.13 1.18 3.02
C ILE A 37 6.77 0.32 1.90
N PRO A 38 7.58 -0.68 2.25
CA PRO A 38 8.36 -1.43 1.25
C PRO A 38 7.51 -2.23 0.24
N PHE A 39 6.29 -2.62 0.58
CA PHE A 39 5.54 -3.62 -0.19
C PHE A 39 4.36 -3.07 -1.00
N THR A 40 3.69 -2.00 -0.52
CA THR A 40 2.43 -1.51 -1.11
C THR A 40 2.55 -0.51 -2.28
N PRO A 41 3.60 0.32 -2.41
CA PRO A 41 3.69 1.32 -3.48
C PRO A 41 3.65 0.71 -4.88
N VAL A 42 4.27 -0.46 -5.08
CA VAL A 42 4.30 -1.14 -6.38
C VAL A 42 2.88 -1.46 -6.85
N SER A 43 2.06 -2.03 -5.98
CA SER A 43 0.67 -2.36 -6.28
C SER A 43 -0.20 -1.13 -6.53
N ASN A 44 -0.01 -0.06 -5.73
CA ASN A 44 -0.74 1.19 -5.92
C ASN A 44 -0.41 1.85 -7.27
N PHE A 45 0.86 1.80 -7.68
CA PHE A 45 1.31 2.40 -8.94
C PHE A 45 0.88 1.59 -10.16
N THR A 46 0.97 0.26 -10.08
CA THR A 46 0.65 -0.65 -11.18
C THR A 46 -0.85 -0.95 -11.31
N GLY A 47 -1.62 -0.72 -10.25
CA GLY A 47 -3.04 -1.10 -10.17
C GLY A 47 -3.27 -2.59 -9.99
N GLN A 48 -2.24 -3.39 -9.69
CA GLN A 48 -2.39 -4.83 -9.50
C GLN A 48 -3.17 -5.14 -8.21
N PRO A 49 -4.10 -6.11 -8.24
CA PRO A 49 -4.81 -6.52 -7.03
C PRO A 49 -3.83 -7.10 -6.03
N SER A 50 -3.89 -6.61 -4.79
CA SER A 50 -2.99 -7.02 -3.71
C SER A 50 -3.73 -7.08 -2.39
N MET A 51 -3.46 -8.09 -1.58
CA MET A 51 -4.06 -8.24 -0.25
C MET A 51 -3.05 -8.73 0.77
N SER A 52 -3.31 -8.44 2.05
CA SER A 52 -2.52 -8.91 3.18
C SER A 52 -3.42 -9.67 4.16
N VAL A 53 -2.96 -10.84 4.62
CA VAL A 53 -3.66 -11.68 5.60
C VAL A 53 -2.77 -11.95 6.82
N PRO A 54 -3.33 -12.01 8.05
CA PRO A 54 -2.55 -12.15 9.27
C PRO A 54 -2.26 -13.64 9.58
N LEU A 55 -1.13 -14.16 9.10
CA LEU A 55 -0.77 -15.57 9.27
C LEU A 55 0.07 -15.86 10.52
N HIS A 56 0.59 -14.82 11.17
CA HIS A 56 1.52 -14.96 12.28
C HIS A 56 1.36 -13.85 13.31
N TRP A 57 1.73 -14.14 14.55
CA TRP A 57 1.82 -13.19 15.65
C TRP A 57 3.19 -13.35 16.30
N ASN A 58 3.86 -12.23 16.55
CA ASN A 58 5.13 -12.25 17.27
C ASN A 58 4.94 -12.55 18.77
N ALA A 59 6.05 -12.59 19.52
CA ALA A 59 6.04 -12.89 20.95
C ALA A 59 5.25 -11.84 21.77
N GLU A 60 5.17 -10.60 21.28
CA GLU A 60 4.43 -9.50 21.88
C GLU A 60 2.93 -9.51 21.53
N GLY A 61 2.47 -10.47 20.73
CA GLY A 61 1.07 -10.58 20.32
C GLY A 61 0.65 -9.60 19.24
N LEU A 62 1.59 -9.02 18.49
CA LEU A 62 1.33 -8.19 17.32
C LEU A 62 1.14 -9.04 16.06
N PRO A 63 0.12 -8.77 15.24
CA PRO A 63 -0.10 -9.50 13.98
C PRO A 63 0.98 -9.14 12.95
N ILE A 64 1.47 -10.16 12.25
CA ILE A 64 2.38 -10.05 11.12
C ILE A 64 1.62 -10.48 9.86
N GLY A 65 1.43 -9.53 8.95
CA GLY A 65 0.73 -9.73 7.69
C GLY A 65 1.62 -10.41 6.64
N VAL A 66 1.01 -11.24 5.80
CA VAL A 66 1.62 -11.79 4.59
C VAL A 66 0.89 -11.19 3.41
N MET A 67 1.62 -10.40 2.60
CA MET A 67 1.10 -9.73 1.42
C MET A 67 1.37 -10.55 0.16
N PHE A 68 0.37 -10.66 -0.70
CA PHE A 68 0.50 -11.26 -2.02
C PHE A 68 -0.26 -10.45 -3.07
N THR A 69 0.24 -10.50 -4.30
CA THR A 69 -0.22 -9.71 -5.45
C THR A 69 -0.57 -10.66 -6.59
N GLY A 70 -1.77 -10.50 -7.14
CA GLY A 70 -2.25 -11.27 -8.29
C GLY A 70 -1.97 -10.58 -9.62
N ARG A 71 -2.32 -11.25 -10.72
CA ARG A 71 -2.45 -10.58 -12.01
C ARG A 71 -3.73 -9.74 -12.03
N PRO A 72 -3.86 -8.77 -12.94
CA PRO A 72 -5.13 -8.06 -13.15
C PRO A 72 -6.30 -9.05 -13.30
N GLU A 73 -7.42 -8.75 -12.66
CA GLU A 73 -8.67 -9.53 -12.71
C GLU A 73 -8.62 -10.93 -12.05
N GLU A 74 -7.53 -11.26 -11.33
CA GLU A 74 -7.40 -12.53 -10.59
C GLU A 74 -7.84 -12.46 -9.10
N GLU A 75 -8.60 -11.43 -8.68
CA GLU A 75 -9.13 -11.31 -7.32
C GLU A 75 -9.87 -12.58 -6.83
N PRO A 76 -10.69 -13.28 -7.64
CA PRO A 76 -11.34 -14.51 -7.20
C PRO A 76 -10.35 -15.63 -6.80
N LEU A 77 -9.22 -15.73 -7.50
CA LEU A 77 -8.16 -16.67 -7.16
C LEU A 77 -7.47 -16.25 -5.86
N MET A 78 -7.23 -14.95 -5.68
CA MET A 78 -6.66 -14.41 -4.45
C MET A 78 -7.55 -14.68 -3.23
N PHE A 79 -8.87 -14.47 -3.35
CA PHE A 79 -9.83 -14.83 -2.29
C PHE A 79 -9.83 -16.34 -2.01
N SER A 80 -9.72 -17.17 -3.05
CA SER A 80 -9.62 -18.63 -2.90
C SER A 80 -8.34 -19.05 -2.18
N LEU A 81 -7.21 -18.37 -2.43
CA LEU A 81 -5.97 -18.57 -1.70
C LEU A 81 -6.10 -18.09 -0.23
N ALA A 82 -6.66 -16.91 0.00
CA ALA A 82 -6.89 -16.39 1.34
C ALA A 82 -7.75 -17.35 2.18
N ALA A 83 -8.82 -17.90 1.61
CA ALA A 83 -9.67 -18.88 2.29
C ALA A 83 -8.92 -20.19 2.62
N GLN A 84 -8.00 -20.64 1.76
CA GLN A 84 -7.16 -21.80 2.05
C GLN A 84 -6.17 -21.51 3.18
N LEU A 85 -5.56 -20.32 3.16
CA LEU A 85 -4.66 -19.87 4.22
C LEU A 85 -5.40 -19.71 5.56
N GLU A 86 -6.64 -19.21 5.55
CA GLU A 86 -7.48 -19.08 6.75
C GLU A 86 -7.80 -20.43 7.37
N ARG A 87 -8.15 -21.42 6.54
CA ARG A 87 -8.37 -22.79 7.03
C ARG A 87 -7.10 -23.41 7.61
N ALA A 88 -5.93 -23.14 7.01
CA ALA A 88 -4.65 -23.68 7.46
C ALA A 88 -4.08 -22.97 8.71
N ARG A 89 -4.40 -21.68 8.88
CA ARG A 89 -3.96 -20.82 9.97
C ARG A 89 -5.11 -19.91 10.40
N PRO A 90 -6.08 -20.39 11.21
CA PRO A 90 -7.25 -19.62 11.56
C PRO A 90 -6.92 -18.32 12.31
N TRP A 91 -7.42 -17.19 11.82
CA TRP A 91 -7.26 -15.88 12.48
C TRP A 91 -8.57 -15.23 12.92
N ALA A 92 -9.73 -15.71 12.47
CA ALA A 92 -11.03 -15.11 12.76
C ALA A 92 -11.34 -14.98 14.28
N GLY A 93 -10.77 -15.86 15.11
CA GLY A 93 -10.90 -15.79 16.57
C GLY A 93 -9.90 -14.87 17.29
N ARG A 94 -8.98 -14.22 16.56
CA ARG A 94 -7.93 -13.36 17.15
C ARG A 94 -8.47 -11.95 17.31
N ARG A 95 -8.52 -11.44 18.54
CA ARG A 95 -9.01 -10.09 18.86
C ARG A 95 -7.92 -9.26 19.53
N PRO A 96 -7.81 -7.96 19.21
CA PRO A 96 -6.92 -7.07 19.94
C PRO A 96 -7.43 -6.84 21.37
N PRO A 97 -6.56 -6.51 22.35
CA PRO A 97 -6.97 -6.24 23.72
C PRO A 97 -7.98 -5.09 23.85
N VAL A 98 -7.89 -4.11 22.95
CA VAL A 98 -8.87 -3.02 22.82
C VAL A 98 -9.70 -3.27 21.58
N HIS A 99 -10.97 -3.61 21.77
CA HIS A 99 -11.95 -3.80 20.69
C HIS A 99 -13.32 -3.27 21.12
N SER A 100 -14.11 -2.79 20.16
CA SER A 100 -15.49 -2.34 20.38
C SER A 100 -16.46 -3.52 20.17
N GLY A 101 -16.69 -4.34 21.21
CA GLY A 101 -17.60 -5.50 21.19
C GLY A 101 -17.22 -6.54 22.26
N GLU A 102 -18.00 -7.63 22.39
CA GLU A 102 -17.63 -8.81 23.21
C GLU A 102 -16.69 -9.78 22.47
#